data_AF-A0A973HFW7-F1
#
_entry.id   AF-A0A973HFW7-F1
#
_cell.length_a   1.000
_cell.length_b   1.000
_cell.length_c   1.000
_cell.angle_alpha   90.00
_cell.angle_beta   90.00
_cell.angle_gamma   90.00
#
_symmetry.space_group_name_H-M   'P 1'
#
loop_
_entity.id
_entity.type
_entity.pdbx_description
1 polymer ?
#
loop_
_entity_poly.entity_id
_entity_poly.type
_entity_poly.pdbx_seq_one_letter_code
_entity_poly.pdbx_strand_id
1 'polypeptide(L)'
;MVDQVGNIEMAHPHTAITSYSGYIYQGKIALLHCLRLIEQAPEESRRLKLQIESIEDFAILNINNSCKSLHQVKARKDRLFSDYRTDIIQQRAKAERHENAEAFFHVSLQLRRIPDTFEDDYSPVTFYQYFDTNDSPVDHCTLSNVDLFIEHQIEKVYSTLFQNEEYRTNNDYLLKSRQFLEDIIIKHVIDVHSEIQQSSATGAVQRGVAARRNIEFNEIYEVLTENLNDRALDESYFHYLLLKDAGIYFHAYCQKLGVNEENTLLKLNYYFSKFNKLDRNSLTKFIRAIVPHKKVGFNNISQYKDNTFHLDDFKRGLLKVLDQMAQSEFDESLQLPSFFFLGK
;
A
#
# COMPACT_ATOMS: atom_id res chain seq x y z
N MET A 1 -38.63 24.27 29.72
CA MET A 1 -38.49 22.92 29.13
C MET A 1 -38.28 23.14 27.65
N VAL A 2 -37.02 23.14 27.22
CA VAL A 2 -36.59 23.51 25.86
C VAL A 2 -35.88 22.31 25.28
N ASP A 3 -36.24 22.02 24.04
CA ASP A 3 -35.88 20.86 23.23
C ASP A 3 -34.37 20.62 23.14
N GLN A 4 -33.96 19.36 23.36
CA GLN A 4 -32.68 18.82 22.94
C GLN A 4 -32.92 17.86 21.78
N VAL A 5 -32.76 18.36 20.55
CA VAL A 5 -32.56 17.51 19.38
C VAL A 5 -31.06 17.54 19.09
N GLY A 6 -30.36 16.54 19.61
CA GLY A 6 -28.98 16.27 19.22
C GLY A 6 -28.95 15.73 17.80
N ASN A 7 -28.29 16.45 16.89
CA ASN A 7 -27.88 15.91 15.61
C ASN A 7 -26.86 14.80 15.86
N ILE A 8 -27.31 13.55 15.73
CA ILE A 8 -26.42 12.40 15.59
C ILE A 8 -25.92 12.44 14.15
N GLU A 9 -24.69 12.93 13.93
CA GLU A 9 -23.99 12.70 12.67
C GLU A 9 -23.91 11.19 12.44
N MET A 10 -24.62 10.70 11.42
CA MET A 10 -24.52 9.31 11.00
C MET A 10 -23.10 9.07 10.48
N ALA A 11 -22.32 8.30 11.22
CA ALA A 11 -21.02 7.82 10.79
C ALA A 11 -21.19 7.02 9.48
N HIS A 12 -20.81 7.61 8.36
CA HIS A 12 -20.80 6.91 7.08
C HIS A 12 -19.68 5.86 7.09
N PRO A 13 -19.96 4.59 6.71
CA PRO A 13 -18.95 3.55 6.66
C PRO A 13 -17.86 3.87 5.61
N HIS A 14 -16.59 3.71 5.99
CA HIS A 14 -15.46 3.83 5.08
C HIS A 14 -15.48 2.68 4.05
N THR A 15 -15.56 3.01 2.76
CA THR A 15 -15.62 2.01 1.68
C THR A 15 -14.34 1.17 1.60
N ALA A 16 -14.46 -0.11 1.22
CA ALA A 16 -13.30 -0.97 0.94
C ALA A 16 -12.39 -0.47 -0.21
N ILE A 17 -12.87 0.49 -1.02
CA ILE A 17 -12.12 1.21 -2.06
C ILE A 17 -11.03 2.09 -1.47
N THR A 18 -11.43 2.87 -0.45
CA THR A 18 -10.52 3.70 0.32
C THR A 18 -9.51 2.85 1.07
N SER A 19 -9.87 1.63 1.46
CA SER A 19 -8.97 0.68 2.10
C SER A 19 -7.89 0.16 1.14
N TYR A 20 -8.24 -0.38 -0.03
CA TYR A 20 -7.23 -0.98 -0.94
C TYR A 20 -6.23 0.04 -1.52
N SER A 21 -6.69 1.24 -1.88
CA SER A 21 -5.76 2.33 -2.27
C SER A 21 -4.98 2.89 -1.11
N GLY A 22 -5.61 3.00 0.06
CA GLY A 22 -4.95 3.36 1.30
C GLY A 22 -3.77 2.44 1.55
N TYR A 23 -3.95 1.13 1.41
CA TYR A 23 -2.91 0.13 1.59
C TYR A 23 -1.77 0.22 0.57
N ILE A 24 -2.09 0.40 -0.72
CA ILE A 24 -1.04 0.55 -1.73
C ILE A 24 -0.21 1.81 -1.45
N TYR A 25 -0.86 2.94 -1.17
CA TYR A 25 -0.16 4.19 -0.89
C TYR A 25 0.63 4.12 0.43
N GLN A 26 0.04 3.59 1.49
CA GLN A 26 0.70 3.34 2.77
C GLN A 26 1.92 2.43 2.62
N GLY A 27 1.80 1.34 1.86
CA GLY A 27 2.91 0.44 1.57
C GLY A 27 4.06 1.13 0.82
N LYS A 28 3.73 2.03 -0.12
CA LYS A 28 4.72 2.86 -0.82
C LYS A 28 5.41 3.85 0.11
N ILE A 29 4.67 4.52 1.00
CA ILE A 29 5.25 5.41 2.01
C ILE A 29 6.14 4.64 3.00
N ALA A 30 5.74 3.44 3.39
CA ALA A 30 6.55 2.55 4.23
C ALA A 30 7.87 2.18 3.54
N LEU A 31 7.82 1.77 2.27
CA LEU A 31 9.01 1.48 1.48
C LEU A 31 9.93 2.70 1.36
N LEU A 32 9.37 3.88 1.06
CA LEU A 32 10.13 5.13 0.97
C LEU A 32 10.87 5.43 2.29
N HIS A 33 10.20 5.25 3.43
CA HIS A 33 10.83 5.44 4.74
C HIS A 33 11.92 4.38 5.01
N CYS A 34 11.70 3.13 4.65
CA CYS A 34 12.72 2.08 4.79
C CYS A 34 13.98 2.40 3.98
N LEU A 35 13.81 2.84 2.73
CA LEU A 35 14.93 3.23 1.87
C LEU A 35 15.71 4.42 2.43
N ARG A 36 15.01 5.40 3.05
CA ARG A 36 15.67 6.50 3.76
C ARG A 36 16.51 6.02 4.94
N LEU A 37 15.98 5.12 5.77
CA LEU A 37 16.74 4.54 6.88
C LEU A 37 17.96 3.73 6.40
N ILE A 38 17.82 3.03 5.27
CA ILE A 38 18.91 2.31 4.60
C ILE A 38 20.00 3.28 4.13
N GLU A 39 19.62 4.36 3.45
CA GLU A 39 20.56 5.38 2.98
C GLU A 39 21.30 6.08 4.14
N GLN A 40 20.59 6.44 5.20
CA GLN A 40 21.16 7.17 6.33
C GLN A 40 22.09 6.32 7.20
N ALA A 41 21.74 5.03 7.40
CA ALA A 41 22.49 4.14 8.25
C ALA A 41 22.45 2.69 7.74
N PRO A 42 23.23 2.35 6.68
CA PRO A 42 23.21 1.03 6.06
C PRO A 42 23.39 -0.13 7.06
N GLU A 43 24.43 -0.08 7.89
CA GLU A 43 24.76 -1.18 8.79
C GLU A 43 23.79 -1.33 9.95
N GLU A 44 23.22 -0.22 10.44
CA GLU A 44 22.24 -0.26 11.53
C GLU A 44 20.86 -0.71 11.05
N SER A 45 20.45 -0.22 9.88
CA SER A 45 19.14 -0.50 9.29
C SER A 45 18.92 -1.97 8.94
N ARG A 46 20.00 -2.73 8.66
CA ARG A 46 19.92 -4.19 8.41
C ARG A 46 19.21 -4.99 9.51
N ARG A 47 19.22 -4.49 10.74
CA ARG A 47 18.61 -5.15 11.91
C ARG A 47 17.17 -4.70 12.19
N LEU A 48 16.62 -3.84 11.34
CA LEU A 48 15.28 -3.30 11.48
C LEU A 48 14.26 -4.19 10.78
N LYS A 49 13.01 -4.05 11.22
CA LYS A 49 11.86 -4.75 10.67
C LYS A 49 10.79 -3.74 10.32
N LEU A 50 10.14 -3.93 9.19
CA LEU A 50 8.93 -3.21 8.83
C LEU A 50 7.72 -4.05 9.26
N GLN A 51 6.84 -3.45 10.04
CA GLN A 51 5.55 -4.01 10.40
C GLN A 51 4.45 -3.16 9.77
N ILE A 52 3.50 -3.82 9.11
CA ILE A 52 2.39 -3.17 8.41
C ILE A 52 1.08 -3.55 9.11
N GLU A 53 0.16 -2.59 9.28
CA GLU A 53 -1.21 -2.82 9.77
C GLU A 53 -1.33 -3.40 11.20
N SER A 54 -0.39 -3.06 12.09
CA SER A 54 -0.41 -3.56 13.47
C SER A 54 -0.40 -2.46 14.51
N ILE A 55 0.77 -1.90 14.83
CA ILE A 55 0.88 -0.85 15.85
C ILE A 55 0.29 0.46 15.33
N GLU A 56 0.60 0.78 14.07
CA GLU A 56 -0.07 1.80 13.26
C GLU A 56 -0.24 1.31 11.82
N ASP A 57 -0.56 2.21 10.89
CA ASP A 57 -0.53 1.95 9.46
C ASP A 57 0.79 1.26 9.08
N PHE A 58 1.93 1.79 9.52
CA PHE A 58 3.14 0.98 9.63
C PHE A 58 4.02 1.42 10.81
N ALA A 59 4.94 0.54 11.20
CA ALA A 59 5.92 0.80 12.23
C ALA A 59 7.28 0.20 11.83
N ILE A 60 8.36 0.85 12.26
CA ILE A 60 9.69 0.28 12.21
C ILE A 60 10.01 -0.30 13.59
N LEU A 61 10.43 -1.55 13.62
CA LEU A 61 10.80 -2.26 14.83
C LEU A 61 12.31 -2.49 14.87
N ASN A 62 12.86 -2.44 16.08
CA ASN A 62 14.20 -2.94 16.36
C ASN A 62 14.21 -4.47 16.39
N ILE A 63 15.40 -5.07 16.42
CA ILE A 63 15.60 -6.53 16.49
C ILE A 63 14.86 -7.20 17.67
N ASN A 64 14.75 -6.49 18.80
CA ASN A 64 14.04 -6.93 20.01
C ASN A 64 12.52 -6.70 19.94
N ASN A 65 11.98 -6.32 18.77
CA ASN A 65 10.59 -5.95 18.52
C ASN A 65 10.09 -4.71 19.29
N SER A 66 10.99 -3.93 19.91
CA SER A 66 10.62 -2.59 20.39
C SER A 66 10.34 -1.67 19.20
N CYS A 67 9.33 -0.81 19.34
CA CYS A 67 8.97 0.13 18.30
C CYS A 67 10.03 1.24 18.23
N LYS A 68 10.66 1.40 17.06
CA LYS A 68 11.59 2.50 16.76
C LYS A 68 10.82 3.73 16.29
N SER A 69 9.84 3.53 15.40
CA SER A 69 8.99 4.61 14.91
C SER A 69 7.61 4.11 14.50
N LEU A 70 6.61 5.00 14.65
CA LEU A 70 5.19 4.81 14.38
C LEU A 70 4.77 5.74 13.26
N HIS A 71 4.06 5.24 12.27
CA HIS A 71 3.72 6.03 11.09
C HIS A 71 2.22 5.92 10.79
N GLN A 72 1.54 7.06 10.85
CA GLN A 72 0.14 7.19 10.46
C GLN A 72 0.07 7.89 9.10
N VAL A 73 -0.55 7.27 8.12
CA VAL A 73 -0.61 7.69 6.71
C VAL A 73 -2.03 8.07 6.31
N LYS A 74 -2.20 9.29 5.80
CA LYS A 74 -3.50 9.78 5.32
C LYS A 74 -3.41 10.26 3.87
N ALA A 75 -4.09 9.52 3.01
CA ALA A 75 -4.31 9.83 1.60
C ALA A 75 -5.72 10.41 1.37
N ARG A 76 -5.98 11.62 1.88
CA ARG A 76 -7.30 12.26 1.79
C ARG A 76 -7.23 13.56 0.97
N LYS A 77 -8.38 14.00 0.47
CA LYS A 77 -8.52 15.25 -0.29
C LYS A 77 -8.58 16.49 0.62
N ASP A 78 -8.91 16.26 1.89
CA ASP A 78 -9.04 17.29 2.92
C ASP A 78 -7.71 18.01 3.13
N ARG A 79 -7.78 19.32 3.36
CA ARG A 79 -6.59 20.17 3.48
C ARG A 79 -6.58 21.04 4.72
N LEU A 80 -7.60 20.97 5.59
CA LEU A 80 -7.59 21.71 6.84
C LEU A 80 -7.04 20.80 7.93
N PHE A 81 -6.17 21.35 8.79
CA PHE A 81 -5.67 20.63 9.97
C PHE A 81 -6.80 20.03 10.83
N SER A 82 -7.92 20.75 10.96
CA SER A 82 -9.09 20.30 11.73
C SER A 82 -9.60 18.92 11.32
N ASP A 83 -9.48 18.59 10.03
CA ASP A 83 -9.99 17.35 9.45
C ASP A 83 -9.13 16.13 9.83
N TYR A 84 -7.91 16.37 10.32
CA TYR A 84 -6.94 15.36 10.73
C TYR A 84 -6.73 15.32 12.24
N ARG A 85 -7.31 16.28 12.98
CA ARG A 85 -7.06 16.46 14.41
C ARG A 85 -7.34 15.19 15.22
N THR A 86 -8.44 14.51 14.92
CA THR A 86 -8.81 13.26 15.60
C THR A 86 -7.77 12.17 15.38
N ASP A 87 -7.33 11.96 14.13
CA ASP A 87 -6.31 10.97 13.79
C ASP A 87 -4.97 11.28 14.52
N ILE A 88 -4.58 12.55 14.59
CA ILE A 88 -3.35 12.98 15.27
C ILE A 88 -3.44 12.73 16.79
N ILE A 89 -4.57 13.05 17.42
CA ILE A 89 -4.79 12.79 18.85
C ILE A 89 -4.72 11.28 19.14
N GLN A 90 -5.27 10.46 18.26
CA GLN A 90 -5.20 9.00 18.39
C GLN A 90 -3.78 8.47 18.24
N GLN A 91 -3.02 8.95 17.26
CA GLN A 91 -1.62 8.57 17.09
C GLN A 91 -0.79 8.98 18.31
N ARG A 92 -1.00 10.20 18.83
CA ARG A 92 -0.33 10.67 20.05
C ARG A 92 -0.56 9.71 21.23
N ALA A 93 -1.82 9.33 21.48
CA ALA A 93 -2.15 8.41 22.58
C ALA A 93 -1.53 7.01 22.40
N LYS A 94 -1.24 6.58 21.15
CA LYS A 94 -0.48 5.35 20.88
C LYS A 94 1.01 5.56 21.11
N ALA A 95 1.57 6.66 20.63
CA ALA A 95 2.98 7.00 20.79
C ALA A 95 3.40 7.08 22.27
N GLU A 96 2.52 7.60 23.14
CA GLU A 96 2.73 7.63 24.60
C GLU A 96 2.88 6.23 25.23
N ARG A 97 2.50 5.14 24.53
CA ARG A 97 2.67 3.75 24.98
C ARG A 97 3.96 3.11 24.49
N HIS A 98 4.70 3.77 23.60
CA HIS A 98 5.94 3.29 23.01
C HIS A 98 7.07 4.25 23.39
N GLU A 99 7.66 4.01 24.56
CA GLU A 99 8.78 4.82 25.05
C GLU A 99 9.91 4.89 24.02
N ASN A 100 10.38 6.11 23.74
CA ASN A 100 11.45 6.43 22.79
C ASN A 100 11.15 6.14 21.31
N ALA A 101 9.89 5.82 20.95
CA ALA A 101 9.50 5.71 19.55
C ALA A 101 9.22 7.09 18.95
N GLU A 102 9.72 7.32 17.75
CA GLU A 102 9.34 8.50 16.96
C GLU A 102 7.92 8.34 16.43
N ALA A 103 7.12 9.41 16.37
CA ALA A 103 5.75 9.36 15.85
C ALA A 103 5.60 10.32 14.67
N PHE A 104 5.36 9.76 13.49
CA PHE A 104 5.29 10.50 12.23
C PHE A 104 3.90 10.46 11.63
N PHE A 105 3.36 11.63 11.32
CA PHE A 105 2.09 11.78 10.62
C PHE A 105 2.34 12.17 9.17
N HIS A 106 1.87 11.34 8.25
CA HIS A 106 2.10 11.45 6.81
C HIS A 106 0.82 11.92 6.11
N VAL A 107 0.94 12.93 5.25
CA VAL A 107 -0.18 13.44 4.44
C VAL A 107 0.14 13.41 2.95
N SER A 108 -0.88 13.16 2.14
CA SER A 108 -0.73 13.16 0.68
C SER A 108 -0.83 14.53 0.03
N LEU A 109 -1.33 15.52 0.76
CA LEU A 109 -1.52 16.90 0.30
C LEU A 109 -1.10 17.86 1.38
N GLN A 110 -0.58 19.03 0.97
CA GLN A 110 -0.24 20.10 1.90
C GLN A 110 -1.46 20.55 2.70
N LEU A 111 -1.31 20.52 4.03
CA LEU A 111 -2.29 21.00 5.00
C LEU A 111 -2.25 22.52 5.16
N ARG A 112 -3.35 23.07 5.64
CA ARG A 112 -3.54 24.50 5.92
C ARG A 112 -4.03 24.66 7.35
N ARG A 113 -3.72 25.81 7.94
CA ARG A 113 -4.14 26.18 9.31
C ARG A 113 -3.64 25.20 10.38
N ILE A 114 -2.41 24.71 10.23
CA ILE A 114 -1.71 24.01 11.33
C ILE A 114 -1.52 25.05 12.44
N PRO A 115 -1.90 24.78 13.69
CA PRO A 115 -1.69 25.69 14.80
C PRO A 115 -0.19 25.93 15.05
N ASP A 116 0.20 27.15 15.38
CA ASP A 116 1.60 27.48 15.73
C ASP A 116 2.06 26.72 16.99
N THR A 117 1.12 26.27 17.83
CA THR A 117 1.34 25.47 19.03
C THR A 117 1.40 23.96 18.77
N PHE A 118 1.42 23.53 17.49
CA PHE A 118 1.30 22.11 17.16
C PHE A 118 2.34 21.22 17.85
N GLU A 119 3.60 21.64 17.87
CA GLU A 119 4.69 20.87 18.47
C GLU A 119 4.46 20.63 19.96
N ASP A 120 3.93 21.62 20.69
CA ASP A 120 3.64 21.50 22.12
C ASP A 120 2.34 20.71 22.37
N ASP A 121 1.28 21.02 21.60
CA ASP A 121 -0.06 20.47 21.79
C ASP A 121 -0.18 19.00 21.36
N TYR A 122 0.66 18.54 20.43
CA TYR A 122 0.56 17.21 19.83
C TYR A 122 1.85 16.37 19.95
N SER A 123 2.85 16.82 20.71
CA SER A 123 4.02 16.01 21.07
C SER A 123 3.63 14.63 21.60
N PRO A 124 4.30 13.54 21.17
CA PRO A 124 5.51 13.49 20.35
C PRO A 124 5.26 13.39 18.82
N VAL A 125 4.03 13.64 18.34
CA VAL A 125 3.70 13.50 16.92
C VAL A 125 4.29 14.65 16.10
N THR A 126 4.96 14.32 15.00
CA THR A 126 5.53 15.28 14.06
C THR A 126 5.03 15.01 12.63
N PHE A 127 4.90 16.04 11.81
CA PHE A 127 4.64 15.84 10.38
C PHE A 127 5.89 15.29 9.70
N TYR A 128 5.72 14.23 8.91
CA TYR A 128 6.85 13.62 8.22
C TYR A 128 7.38 14.52 7.10
N GLN A 129 8.68 14.81 7.12
CA GLN A 129 9.35 15.56 6.08
C GLN A 129 9.88 14.61 5.00
N TYR A 130 9.43 14.80 3.76
CA TYR A 130 9.98 14.13 2.57
C TYR A 130 11.01 15.02 1.88
N PHE A 131 11.72 14.45 0.91
CA PHE A 131 12.55 15.18 -0.02
C PHE A 131 12.05 14.90 -1.44
N ASP A 132 11.85 15.96 -2.22
CA ASP A 132 11.50 15.81 -3.63
C ASP A 132 12.71 15.36 -4.47
N THR A 133 12.50 15.22 -5.78
CA THR A 133 13.56 14.78 -6.72
C THR A 133 14.70 15.81 -6.89
N ASN A 134 14.61 16.98 -6.24
CA ASN A 134 15.67 17.98 -6.18
C ASN A 134 16.28 18.06 -4.76
N ASP A 135 16.02 17.07 -3.91
CA ASP A 135 16.39 17.04 -2.49
C ASP A 135 15.87 18.23 -1.67
N SER A 136 14.77 18.86 -2.13
CA SER A 136 14.12 19.94 -1.38
C SER A 136 13.13 19.37 -0.37
N PRO A 137 13.12 19.85 0.89
CA PRO A 137 12.21 19.36 1.91
C PRO A 137 10.77 19.72 1.57
N VAL A 138 9.86 18.74 1.64
CA VAL A 138 8.42 18.92 1.45
C VAL A 138 7.64 18.19 2.55
N ASP A 139 6.49 18.74 2.94
CA ASP A 139 5.67 18.26 4.07
C ASP A 139 4.58 17.25 3.66
N HIS A 140 4.55 16.85 2.39
CA HIS A 140 3.57 15.94 1.84
C HIS A 140 4.13 15.16 0.65
N CYS A 141 3.51 14.02 0.34
CA CYS A 141 3.86 13.22 -0.83
C CYS A 141 2.60 12.88 -1.61
N THR A 142 2.42 13.40 -2.81
CA THR A 142 1.18 13.13 -3.56
C THR A 142 1.17 11.71 -4.11
N LEU A 143 -0.03 11.16 -4.35
CA LEU A 143 -0.19 9.85 -5.01
C LEU A 143 0.46 9.84 -6.41
N SER A 144 0.55 10.99 -7.09
CA SER A 144 1.19 11.09 -8.40
C SER A 144 2.72 11.11 -8.32
N ASN A 145 3.29 11.51 -7.19
CA ASN A 145 4.74 11.75 -7.05
C ASN A 145 5.44 10.65 -6.25
N VAL A 146 4.69 9.84 -5.48
CA VAL A 146 5.28 8.82 -4.60
C VAL A 146 6.22 7.85 -5.33
N ASP A 147 5.90 7.49 -6.57
CA ASP A 147 6.75 6.62 -7.39
C ASP A 147 8.09 7.26 -7.71
N LEU A 148 8.07 8.55 -8.08
CA LEU A 148 9.28 9.33 -8.36
C LEU A 148 10.12 9.53 -7.09
N PHE A 149 9.48 9.72 -5.94
CA PHE A 149 10.18 9.87 -4.66
C PHE A 149 10.87 8.57 -4.26
N ILE A 150 10.22 7.42 -4.49
CA ILE A 150 10.84 6.11 -4.26
C ILE A 150 12.02 5.90 -5.21
N GLU A 151 11.86 6.16 -6.51
CA GLU A 151 12.94 6.02 -7.49
C GLU A 151 14.15 6.90 -7.13
N HIS A 152 13.91 8.18 -6.76
CA HIS A 152 14.96 9.08 -6.27
C HIS A 152 15.63 8.56 -4.99
N GLN A 153 14.88 8.06 -4.03
CA GLN A 153 15.47 7.52 -2.80
C GLN A 153 16.26 6.22 -3.06
N ILE A 154 15.84 5.38 -4.03
CA ILE A 154 16.61 4.21 -4.48
C ILE A 154 17.94 4.65 -5.09
N GLU A 155 17.95 5.70 -5.91
CA GLU A 155 19.17 6.25 -6.49
C GLU A 155 20.17 6.66 -5.39
N LYS A 156 19.69 7.34 -4.33
CA LYS A 156 20.51 7.71 -3.18
C LYS A 156 21.05 6.49 -2.42
N VAL A 157 20.22 5.47 -2.23
CA VAL A 157 20.66 4.20 -1.63
C VAL A 157 21.76 3.56 -2.47
N TYR A 158 21.60 3.48 -3.80
CA TYR A 158 22.62 2.90 -4.67
C TYR A 158 23.90 3.73 -4.71
N SER A 159 23.79 5.05 -4.71
CA SER A 159 24.94 5.95 -4.61
C SER A 159 25.70 5.76 -3.29
N THR A 160 25.00 5.39 -2.22
CA THR A 160 25.60 5.12 -0.90
C THR A 160 26.25 3.74 -0.85
N LEU A 161 25.57 2.71 -1.35
CA LEU A 161 25.98 1.30 -1.20
C LEU A 161 26.90 0.79 -2.31
N PHE A 162 26.76 1.30 -3.54
CA PHE A 162 27.38 0.75 -4.76
C PHE A 162 27.98 1.84 -5.64
N GLN A 163 28.91 2.64 -5.09
CA GLN A 163 29.53 3.80 -5.75
C GLN A 163 30.15 3.52 -7.13
N ASN A 164 30.51 2.27 -7.43
CA ASN A 164 31.17 1.87 -8.68
C ASN A 164 30.21 1.22 -9.70
N GLU A 165 28.91 1.17 -9.42
CA GLU A 165 27.92 0.48 -10.26
C GLU A 165 26.92 1.48 -10.89
N GLU A 166 27.41 2.34 -11.78
CA GLU A 166 26.63 3.41 -12.44
C GLU A 166 25.37 2.91 -13.17
N TYR A 167 25.35 1.65 -13.60
CA TYR A 167 24.16 1.08 -14.23
C TYR A 167 22.94 1.01 -13.30
N ARG A 168 23.15 1.07 -11.97
CA ARG A 168 22.06 1.02 -10.98
C ARG A 168 21.29 2.32 -10.85
N THR A 169 21.88 3.45 -11.24
CA THR A 169 21.26 4.78 -11.13
C THR A 169 20.57 5.24 -12.42
N ASN A 170 20.59 4.43 -13.48
CA ASN A 170 19.82 4.75 -14.68
C ASN A 170 18.30 4.53 -14.46
N ASN A 171 17.48 5.29 -15.18
CA ASN A 171 16.03 5.30 -15.01
C ASN A 171 15.37 3.92 -15.17
N ASP A 172 15.82 3.11 -16.13
CA ASP A 172 15.25 1.79 -16.38
C ASP A 172 15.52 0.82 -15.22
N TYR A 173 16.71 0.89 -14.64
CA TYR A 173 17.08 0.09 -13.48
C TYR A 173 16.37 0.57 -12.23
N LEU A 174 16.27 1.88 -12.00
CA LEU A 174 15.52 2.46 -10.87
C LEU A 174 14.04 2.04 -10.89
N LEU A 175 13.39 2.12 -12.06
CA LEU A 175 12.01 1.65 -12.25
C LEU A 175 11.90 0.15 -11.90
N LYS A 176 12.83 -0.66 -12.39
CA LYS A 176 12.87 -2.10 -12.14
C LYS A 176 13.09 -2.41 -10.66
N SER A 177 14.01 -1.72 -10.00
CA SER A 177 14.26 -1.82 -8.56
C SER A 177 13.02 -1.48 -7.77
N ARG A 178 12.35 -0.35 -8.08
CA ARG A 178 11.10 0.02 -7.42
C ARG A 178 10.04 -1.07 -7.57
N GLN A 179 9.88 -1.64 -8.76
CA GLN A 179 8.94 -2.73 -8.99
C GLN A 179 9.24 -3.89 -8.04
N PHE A 180 10.46 -4.45 -8.05
CA PHE A 180 10.80 -5.57 -7.16
C PHE A 180 10.71 -5.25 -5.66
N LEU A 181 10.94 -4.00 -5.25
CA LEU A 181 10.81 -3.59 -3.86
C LEU A 181 9.34 -3.43 -3.44
N GLU A 182 8.50 -2.84 -4.29
CA GLU A 182 7.06 -2.80 -4.09
C GLU A 182 6.45 -4.21 -4.03
N ASP A 183 7.02 -5.17 -4.76
CA ASP A 183 6.60 -6.58 -4.71
C ASP A 183 6.71 -7.19 -3.32
N ILE A 184 7.76 -6.85 -2.55
CA ILE A 184 7.94 -7.34 -1.18
C ILE A 184 6.76 -6.88 -0.33
N ILE A 185 6.44 -5.58 -0.40
CA ILE A 185 5.35 -4.98 0.37
C ILE A 185 4.00 -5.59 -0.03
N ILE A 186 3.72 -5.69 -1.32
CA ILE A 186 2.44 -6.18 -1.83
C ILE A 186 2.23 -7.65 -1.47
N LYS A 187 3.25 -8.50 -1.61
CA LYS A 187 3.17 -9.91 -1.20
C LYS A 187 2.88 -10.04 0.29
N HIS A 188 3.56 -9.24 1.12
CA HIS A 188 3.32 -9.22 2.54
C HIS A 188 1.87 -8.88 2.91
N VAL A 189 1.32 -7.81 2.33
CA VAL A 189 -0.08 -7.40 2.57
C VAL A 189 -1.05 -8.50 2.14
N ILE A 190 -0.85 -9.10 0.96
CA ILE A 190 -1.69 -10.20 0.46
C ILE A 190 -1.65 -11.41 1.41
N ASP A 191 -0.46 -11.77 1.90
CA ASP A 191 -0.29 -12.92 2.79
C ASP A 191 -0.96 -12.69 4.15
N VAL A 192 -0.76 -11.51 4.75
CA VAL A 192 -1.43 -11.11 6.00
C VAL A 192 -2.95 -11.17 5.82
N HIS A 193 -3.47 -10.62 4.73
CA HIS A 193 -4.91 -10.60 4.46
C HIS A 193 -5.47 -12.01 4.18
N SER A 194 -4.73 -12.84 3.45
CA SER A 194 -5.10 -14.23 3.19
C SER A 194 -5.21 -15.02 4.50
N GLU A 195 -4.27 -14.82 5.43
CA GLU A 195 -4.26 -15.48 6.73
C GLU A 195 -5.41 -15.00 7.64
N ILE A 196 -5.69 -13.69 7.64
CA ILE A 196 -6.86 -13.13 8.32
C ILE A 196 -8.17 -13.77 7.82
N GLN A 197 -8.32 -13.94 6.50
CA GLN A 197 -9.51 -14.55 5.91
C GLN A 197 -9.68 -16.03 6.25
N GLN A 198 -8.58 -16.77 6.42
CA GLN A 198 -8.62 -18.19 6.79
C GLN A 198 -8.87 -18.37 8.28
N SER A 199 -8.62 -17.34 9.10
CA SER A 199 -8.95 -17.37 10.51
C SER A 199 -10.46 -17.19 10.72
N SER A 200 -11.14 -18.20 11.24
CA SER A 200 -12.59 -18.19 11.55
C SER A 200 -12.97 -17.24 12.70
N ALA A 201 -12.07 -16.35 13.12
CA ALA A 201 -12.14 -15.64 14.39
C ALA A 201 -12.27 -14.12 14.20
N THR A 202 -13.10 -13.50 15.03
CA THR A 202 -13.44 -12.07 14.97
C THR A 202 -12.36 -11.18 15.57
N GLY A 203 -12.10 -10.02 14.94
CA GLY A 203 -11.46 -8.79 15.46
C GLY A 203 -10.09 -8.87 16.14
N ALA A 204 -9.98 -9.59 17.27
CA ALA A 204 -8.75 -9.71 18.06
C ALA A 204 -7.69 -10.58 17.37
N VAL A 205 -8.10 -11.61 16.61
CA VAL A 205 -7.17 -12.47 15.85
C VAL A 205 -6.55 -11.73 14.67
N GLN A 206 -7.27 -10.79 14.06
CA GLN A 206 -6.79 -10.02 12.91
C GLN A 206 -5.57 -9.15 13.26
N ARG A 207 -5.65 -8.42 14.38
CA ARG A 207 -4.50 -7.65 14.91
C ARG A 207 -3.35 -8.54 15.35
N GLY A 208 -3.64 -9.73 15.88
CA GLY A 208 -2.62 -10.72 16.25
C GLY A 208 -1.87 -11.31 15.05
N VAL A 209 -2.54 -11.46 13.89
CA VAL A 209 -1.90 -11.92 12.65
C VAL A 209 -0.95 -10.85 12.09
N ALA A 210 -1.38 -9.60 12.00
CA ALA A 210 -0.52 -8.51 11.56
C ALA A 210 0.65 -8.27 12.53
N ALA A 211 0.42 -8.36 13.85
CA ALA A 211 1.46 -8.14 14.86
C ALA A 211 2.61 -9.16 14.83
N ARG A 212 2.39 -10.36 14.28
CA ARG A 212 3.43 -11.41 14.18
C ARG A 212 4.13 -11.47 12.83
N ARG A 213 3.67 -10.69 11.85
CA ARG A 213 4.22 -10.66 10.49
C ARG A 213 5.03 -9.38 10.33
N ASN A 214 6.29 -9.53 9.95
CA ASN A 214 7.16 -8.41 9.63
C ASN A 214 7.88 -8.70 8.32
N ILE A 215 8.33 -7.64 7.65
CA ILE A 215 9.30 -7.69 6.56
C ILE A 215 10.64 -7.35 7.19
N GLU A 216 11.59 -8.26 7.15
CA GLU A 216 12.94 -7.98 7.63
C GLU A 216 13.63 -7.07 6.61
N PHE A 217 14.38 -6.04 7.07
CA PHE A 217 15.10 -5.16 6.12
C PHE A 217 16.07 -5.94 5.23
N ASN A 218 16.54 -7.11 5.68
CA ASN A 218 17.37 -7.98 4.87
C ASN A 218 16.69 -8.39 3.54
N GLU A 219 15.37 -8.57 3.51
CA GLU A 219 14.61 -8.87 2.29
C GLU A 219 14.70 -7.72 1.28
N ILE A 220 14.69 -6.47 1.78
CA ILE A 220 14.87 -5.25 0.97
C ILE A 220 16.32 -5.18 0.46
N TYR A 221 17.29 -5.45 1.33
CA TYR A 221 18.71 -5.49 0.96
C TYR A 221 19.05 -6.55 -0.08
N GLU A 222 18.42 -7.73 -0.02
CA GLU A 222 18.59 -8.80 -1.00
C GLU A 222 18.24 -8.29 -2.41
N VAL A 223 17.10 -7.63 -2.56
CA VAL A 223 16.69 -7.01 -3.84
C VAL A 223 17.63 -5.88 -4.25
N LEU A 224 18.05 -5.02 -3.31
CA LEU A 224 18.95 -3.92 -3.62
C LEU A 224 20.34 -4.41 -4.07
N THR A 225 20.81 -5.53 -3.54
CA THR A 225 22.16 -6.06 -3.79
C THR A 225 22.23 -6.91 -5.06
N GLU A 226 21.16 -7.65 -5.37
CA GLU A 226 21.07 -8.45 -6.59
C GLU A 226 21.29 -7.60 -7.85
N ASN A 227 21.93 -8.16 -8.87
CA ASN A 227 21.88 -7.59 -10.22
C ASN A 227 20.54 -7.97 -10.84
N LEU A 228 19.61 -7.02 -10.83
CA LEU A 228 18.25 -7.27 -11.28
C LEU A 228 18.17 -7.58 -12.78
N ASN A 229 19.20 -7.27 -13.57
CA ASN A 229 19.27 -7.65 -14.98
C ASN A 229 19.43 -9.16 -15.18
N ASP A 230 20.04 -9.84 -14.21
CA ASP A 230 20.23 -11.29 -14.23
C ASP A 230 19.00 -12.02 -13.67
N ARG A 231 18.13 -11.30 -12.95
CA ARG A 231 16.86 -11.83 -12.47
C ARG A 231 15.96 -12.14 -13.66
N ALA A 232 15.77 -13.43 -13.90
CA ALA A 232 14.90 -13.90 -14.97
C ALA A 232 13.51 -13.27 -14.79
N LEU A 233 13.07 -12.49 -15.79
CA LEU A 233 11.68 -12.07 -15.93
C LEU A 233 10.90 -13.30 -16.40
N ASP A 234 10.63 -14.17 -15.44
CA ASP A 234 9.95 -15.44 -15.62
C ASP A 234 8.42 -15.24 -15.59
N GLU A 235 7.70 -16.33 -15.81
CA GLU A 235 6.23 -16.33 -15.78
C GLU A 235 5.67 -15.85 -14.43
N SER A 236 6.41 -16.02 -13.33
CA SER A 236 6.02 -15.61 -11.98
C SER A 236 6.03 -14.08 -11.84
N TYR A 237 7.04 -13.42 -12.41
CA TYR A 237 7.10 -11.95 -12.48
C TYR A 237 5.92 -11.37 -13.28
N PHE A 238 5.62 -11.93 -14.45
CA PHE A 238 4.51 -11.44 -15.29
C PHE A 238 3.14 -11.72 -14.69
N HIS A 239 2.95 -12.88 -14.07
CA HIS A 239 1.76 -13.17 -13.28
C HIS A 239 1.52 -12.08 -12.25
N TYR A 240 2.56 -11.76 -11.48
CA TYR A 240 2.48 -10.75 -10.44
C TYR A 240 2.14 -9.36 -11.01
N LEU A 241 2.79 -8.96 -12.12
CA LEU A 241 2.53 -7.67 -12.77
C LEU A 241 1.06 -7.53 -13.19
N LEU A 242 0.46 -8.61 -13.69
CA LEU A 242 -0.96 -8.64 -14.03
C LEU A 242 -1.87 -8.51 -12.80
N LEU A 243 -1.53 -9.15 -11.67
CA LEU A 243 -2.27 -8.97 -10.42
C LEU A 243 -2.18 -7.53 -9.90
N LYS A 244 -0.98 -6.93 -9.97
CA LYS A 244 -0.74 -5.53 -9.61
C LYS A 244 -1.57 -4.58 -10.47
N ASP A 245 -1.50 -4.71 -11.80
CA ASP A 245 -2.27 -3.90 -12.74
C ASP A 245 -3.77 -4.07 -12.52
N ALA A 246 -4.23 -5.31 -12.31
CA ALA A 246 -5.63 -5.59 -11.98
C ALA A 246 -6.06 -4.87 -10.69
N GLY A 247 -5.21 -4.86 -9.66
CA GLY A 247 -5.48 -4.18 -8.39
C GLY A 247 -5.64 -2.67 -8.59
N ILE A 248 -4.78 -2.07 -9.41
CA ILE A 248 -4.86 -0.64 -9.78
C ILE A 248 -6.17 -0.35 -10.54
N TYR A 249 -6.53 -1.18 -11.52
CA TYR A 249 -7.75 -0.99 -12.30
C TYR A 249 -9.02 -1.22 -11.49
N PHE A 250 -9.04 -2.26 -10.66
CA PHE A 250 -10.11 -2.54 -9.71
C PHE A 250 -10.33 -1.36 -8.79
N HIS A 251 -9.25 -0.83 -8.23
CA HIS A 251 -9.32 0.35 -7.38
C HIS A 251 -9.92 1.56 -8.12
N ALA A 252 -9.41 1.88 -9.31
CA ALA A 252 -9.90 3.00 -10.13
C ALA A 252 -11.37 2.81 -10.56
N TYR A 253 -11.81 1.57 -10.77
CA TYR A 253 -13.21 1.24 -11.06
C TYR A 253 -14.09 1.53 -9.84
N CYS A 254 -13.72 1.01 -8.68
CA CYS A 254 -14.53 1.20 -7.50
C CYS A 254 -14.61 2.68 -7.09
N GLN A 255 -13.53 3.47 -7.26
CA GLN A 255 -13.58 4.93 -7.03
C GLN A 255 -14.67 5.64 -7.84
N LYS A 256 -15.00 5.13 -9.04
CA LYS A 256 -16.06 5.70 -9.89
C LYS A 256 -17.47 5.34 -9.42
N LEU A 257 -17.66 4.19 -8.77
CA LEU A 257 -18.96 3.76 -8.23
C LEU A 257 -19.39 4.63 -7.03
N GLY A 258 -18.42 5.17 -6.28
CA GLY A 258 -18.69 6.06 -5.14
C GLY A 258 -19.19 5.33 -3.89
N VAL A 259 -19.41 6.10 -2.82
CA VAL A 259 -19.72 5.59 -1.45
C VAL A 259 -21.12 5.00 -1.33
N ASN A 260 -22.02 5.30 -2.27
CA ASN A 260 -23.43 4.95 -2.18
C ASN A 260 -23.75 3.52 -2.65
N GLU A 261 -22.77 2.76 -3.12
CA GLU A 261 -22.93 1.38 -3.61
C GLU A 261 -22.25 0.33 -2.71
N GLU A 262 -22.37 0.48 -1.39
CA GLU A 262 -21.63 -0.33 -0.41
C GLU A 262 -21.76 -1.86 -0.59
N ASN A 263 -22.98 -2.35 -0.86
CA ASN A 263 -23.20 -3.78 -1.13
C ASN A 263 -22.51 -4.26 -2.42
N THR A 264 -22.53 -3.43 -3.47
CA THR A 264 -21.80 -3.70 -4.72
C THR A 264 -20.30 -3.76 -4.46
N LEU A 265 -19.78 -2.87 -3.62
CA LEU A 265 -18.36 -2.83 -3.28
C LEU A 265 -17.93 -4.05 -2.47
N LEU A 266 -18.73 -4.48 -1.48
CA LEU A 266 -18.45 -5.70 -0.71
C LEU A 266 -18.39 -6.93 -1.63
N LYS A 267 -19.36 -7.06 -2.53
CA LYS A 267 -19.40 -8.11 -3.56
C LYS A 267 -18.18 -8.08 -4.48
N LEU A 268 -17.83 -6.92 -5.00
CA LEU A 268 -16.69 -6.75 -5.90
C LEU A 268 -15.37 -7.10 -5.21
N ASN A 269 -15.20 -6.72 -3.93
CA ASN A 269 -14.03 -7.12 -3.14
C ASN A 269 -13.96 -8.63 -2.92
N TYR A 270 -15.09 -9.29 -2.69
CA TYR A 270 -15.12 -10.74 -2.58
C TYR A 270 -14.59 -11.40 -3.85
N TYR A 271 -15.10 -11.03 -5.03
CA TYR A 271 -14.63 -11.61 -6.28
C TYR A 271 -13.18 -11.24 -6.59
N PHE A 272 -12.76 -10.01 -6.31
CA PHE A 272 -11.38 -9.60 -6.52
C PHE A 272 -10.40 -10.35 -5.60
N SER A 273 -10.82 -10.72 -4.38
CA SER A 273 -10.03 -11.58 -3.51
C SER A 273 -9.82 -13.00 -4.08
N LYS A 274 -10.78 -13.51 -4.87
CA LYS A 274 -10.63 -14.78 -5.58
C LYS A 274 -9.67 -14.64 -6.76
N PHE A 275 -9.75 -13.51 -7.46
CA PHE A 275 -8.81 -13.16 -8.54
C PHE A 275 -7.36 -13.12 -8.04
N ASN A 276 -7.10 -12.49 -6.89
CA ASN A 276 -5.77 -12.45 -6.27
C ASN A 276 -5.22 -13.83 -5.83
N LYS A 277 -6.05 -14.87 -5.81
CA LYS A 277 -5.66 -16.25 -5.48
C LYS A 277 -5.49 -17.16 -6.69
N LEU A 278 -5.66 -16.63 -7.91
CA LEU A 278 -5.48 -17.44 -9.11
C LEU A 278 -4.03 -17.87 -9.22
N ASP A 279 -3.78 -19.16 -9.41
CA ASP A 279 -2.46 -19.68 -9.79
C ASP A 279 -2.12 -19.29 -11.25
N ARG A 280 -0.88 -19.52 -11.68
CA ARG A 280 -0.39 -19.18 -13.04
C ARG A 280 -1.28 -19.69 -14.17
N ASN A 281 -1.74 -20.94 -14.08
CA ASN A 281 -2.60 -21.51 -15.12
C ASN A 281 -3.99 -20.87 -15.10
N SER A 282 -4.52 -20.63 -13.91
CA SER A 282 -5.85 -20.05 -13.71
C SER A 282 -5.89 -18.59 -14.13
N LEU A 283 -4.87 -17.79 -13.82
CA LEU A 283 -4.74 -16.41 -14.29
C LEU A 283 -4.58 -16.37 -15.82
N THR A 284 -3.73 -17.22 -16.40
CA THR A 284 -3.57 -17.32 -17.86
C THR A 284 -4.90 -17.60 -18.56
N LYS A 285 -5.70 -18.53 -18.02
CA LYS A 285 -7.04 -18.85 -18.54
C LYS A 285 -7.99 -17.65 -18.41
N PHE A 286 -7.99 -16.98 -17.26
CA PHE A 286 -8.82 -15.79 -17.05
C PHE A 286 -8.47 -14.70 -18.07
N ILE A 287 -7.19 -14.39 -18.25
CA ILE A 287 -6.73 -13.36 -19.17
C ILE A 287 -7.14 -13.68 -20.62
N ARG A 288 -7.01 -14.94 -21.05
CA ARG A 288 -7.48 -15.39 -22.36
C ARG A 288 -9.00 -15.28 -22.52
N ALA A 289 -9.77 -15.43 -21.45
CA ALA A 289 -11.22 -15.27 -21.50
C ALA A 289 -11.63 -13.79 -21.66
N ILE A 290 -10.93 -12.86 -21.01
CA ILE A 290 -11.27 -11.42 -21.08
C ILE A 290 -10.66 -10.72 -22.30
N VAL A 291 -9.59 -11.28 -22.89
CA VAL A 291 -8.97 -10.80 -24.14
C VAL A 291 -8.82 -11.97 -25.14
N PRO A 292 -9.94 -12.50 -25.67
CA PRO A 292 -9.95 -13.74 -26.47
C PRO A 292 -9.34 -13.58 -27.87
N HIS A 293 -9.19 -12.35 -28.35
CA HIS A 293 -8.69 -12.03 -29.69
C HIS A 293 -7.15 -12.03 -29.78
N LYS A 294 -6.43 -12.22 -28.67
CA LYS A 294 -4.95 -12.29 -28.66
C LYS A 294 -4.46 -13.71 -28.38
N LYS A 295 -3.41 -14.15 -29.10
CA LYS A 295 -2.72 -15.42 -28.85
C LYS A 295 -1.73 -15.28 -27.70
N VAL A 296 -2.26 -15.20 -26.48
CA VAL A 296 -1.44 -14.87 -25.31
C VAL A 296 -0.51 -16.02 -24.88
N GLY A 297 0.79 -15.75 -24.78
CA GLY A 297 1.78 -16.56 -24.08
C GLY A 297 2.46 -15.74 -22.99
N PHE A 298 2.70 -16.34 -21.81
CA PHE A 298 3.29 -15.66 -20.63
C PHE A 298 4.66 -16.22 -20.26
N ASN A 299 5.26 -17.03 -21.13
CA ASN A 299 6.40 -17.85 -20.75
C ASN A 299 7.74 -17.09 -20.83
N ASN A 300 7.79 -15.91 -21.46
CA ASN A 300 8.97 -15.04 -21.51
C ASN A 300 8.65 -13.60 -21.99
N ILE A 301 9.63 -12.70 -21.83
CA ILE A 301 9.62 -11.29 -22.30
C ILE A 301 9.15 -11.13 -23.74
N SER A 302 9.60 -11.99 -24.67
CA SER A 302 9.22 -11.89 -26.09
C SER A 302 7.73 -12.14 -26.23
N GLN A 303 7.18 -13.16 -25.58
CA GLN A 303 5.75 -13.43 -25.63
C GLN A 303 4.90 -12.35 -24.94
N TYR A 304 5.43 -11.66 -23.93
CA TYR A 304 4.75 -10.53 -23.28
C TYR A 304 4.81 -9.24 -24.13
N LYS A 305 5.98 -8.93 -24.72
CA LYS A 305 6.21 -7.74 -25.57
C LYS A 305 5.57 -7.90 -26.97
N ASP A 306 5.73 -9.05 -27.62
CA ASP A 306 5.23 -9.34 -28.97
C ASP A 306 3.70 -9.56 -29.01
N ASN A 307 3.08 -10.00 -27.91
CA ASN A 307 1.62 -10.02 -27.79
C ASN A 307 1.02 -8.74 -27.21
N THR A 308 1.87 -7.71 -27.01
CA THR A 308 1.59 -6.39 -26.44
C THR A 308 0.19 -6.34 -25.88
N PHE A 309 0.04 -6.83 -24.66
CA PHE A 309 -1.08 -6.40 -23.83
C PHE A 309 -0.94 -4.89 -23.77
N HIS A 310 -1.61 -4.15 -24.66
CA HIS A 310 -1.79 -2.73 -24.40
C HIS A 310 -2.48 -2.73 -23.04
N LEU A 311 -1.89 -2.05 -22.06
CA LEU A 311 -2.45 -1.90 -20.71
C LEU A 311 -3.97 -1.63 -20.80
N ASP A 312 -4.36 -0.90 -21.84
CA ASP A 312 -5.73 -0.65 -22.29
C ASP A 312 -6.59 -1.89 -22.58
N ASP A 313 -6.12 -2.93 -23.26
CA ASP A 313 -6.91 -4.13 -23.58
C ASP A 313 -7.18 -4.95 -22.33
N PHE A 314 -6.17 -5.14 -21.48
CA PHE A 314 -6.33 -5.80 -20.18
C PHE A 314 -7.31 -5.04 -19.31
N LYS A 315 -7.08 -3.72 -19.18
CA LYS A 315 -7.93 -2.82 -18.43
C LYS A 315 -9.37 -2.91 -18.92
N ARG A 316 -9.62 -2.78 -20.22
CA ARG A 316 -10.99 -2.86 -20.79
C ARG A 316 -11.64 -4.21 -20.51
N GLY A 317 -10.91 -5.31 -20.71
CA GLY A 317 -11.41 -6.66 -20.45
C GLY A 317 -11.77 -6.86 -18.97
N LEU A 318 -10.90 -6.44 -18.07
CA LEU A 318 -11.12 -6.52 -16.63
C LEU A 318 -12.27 -5.63 -16.18
N LEU A 319 -12.33 -4.37 -16.62
CA LEU A 319 -13.43 -3.45 -16.30
C LEU A 319 -14.78 -4.01 -16.73
N LYS A 320 -14.86 -4.65 -17.90
CA LYS A 320 -16.08 -5.32 -18.37
C LYS A 320 -16.51 -6.46 -17.46
N VAL A 321 -15.57 -7.25 -16.94
CA VAL A 321 -15.88 -8.29 -15.94
C VAL A 321 -16.38 -7.67 -14.64
N LEU A 322 -15.76 -6.58 -14.18
CA LEU A 322 -16.21 -5.85 -12.99
C LEU A 322 -17.61 -5.26 -13.15
N ASP A 323 -17.95 -4.71 -14.32
CA ASP A 323 -19.31 -4.26 -14.65
C ASP A 323 -20.32 -5.41 -14.55
N GLN A 324 -20.00 -6.57 -15.12
CA GLN A 324 -20.86 -7.75 -15.08
C GLN A 324 -21.05 -8.27 -13.65
N MET A 325 -19.97 -8.33 -12.86
CA MET A 325 -20.03 -8.72 -11.44
C MET A 325 -20.82 -7.71 -10.60
N ALA A 326 -20.69 -6.42 -10.89
CA ALA A 326 -21.47 -5.38 -10.21
C ALA A 326 -22.99 -5.57 -10.44
N GLN A 327 -23.38 -6.06 -11.61
CA GLN A 327 -24.79 -6.30 -11.97
C GLN A 327 -25.31 -7.69 -11.60
N SER A 328 -24.45 -8.64 -11.22
CA SER A 328 -24.87 -10.01 -10.92
C SER A 328 -25.58 -10.12 -9.57
N GLU A 329 -26.49 -11.10 -9.45
CA GLU A 329 -27.04 -11.52 -8.16
C GLU A 329 -25.92 -12.02 -7.24
N PHE A 330 -26.06 -11.76 -5.94
CA PHE A 330 -25.06 -12.09 -4.95
C PHE A 330 -25.74 -12.59 -3.69
N ASP A 331 -25.30 -13.74 -3.23
CA ASP A 331 -25.83 -14.36 -2.03
C ASP A 331 -25.27 -13.64 -0.80
N GLU A 332 -26.08 -12.75 -0.22
CA GLU A 332 -25.75 -12.01 1.00
C GLU A 332 -25.61 -12.93 2.24
N SER A 333 -26.03 -14.21 2.15
CA SER A 333 -25.86 -15.19 3.22
C SER A 333 -24.46 -15.78 3.31
N LEU A 334 -23.62 -15.56 2.30
CA LEU A 334 -22.18 -15.78 2.44
C LEU A 334 -21.70 -14.89 3.59
N GLN A 335 -21.19 -15.49 4.67
CA GLN A 335 -20.44 -14.76 5.70
C GLN A 335 -19.21 -14.17 5.05
N LEU A 336 -19.38 -12.95 4.55
CA LEU A 336 -18.28 -12.16 4.06
C LEU A 336 -17.62 -11.58 5.30
N PRO A 337 -16.30 -11.73 5.48
CA PRO A 337 -15.62 -10.83 6.38
C PRO A 337 -15.90 -9.43 5.82
N SER A 338 -16.75 -8.69 6.51
CA SER A 338 -16.92 -7.30 6.20
C SER A 338 -15.56 -6.65 6.30
N PHE A 339 -15.12 -5.95 5.26
CA PHE A 339 -14.13 -4.90 5.43
C PHE A 339 -14.83 -3.69 6.09
N PHE A 340 -15.39 -3.90 7.28
CA PHE A 340 -15.76 -2.84 8.21
C PHE A 340 -14.58 -2.68 9.16
N PHE A 341 -13.65 -1.81 8.79
CA PHE A 341 -12.74 -1.28 9.80
C PHE A 341 -13.37 0.00 10.36
N LEU A 342 -14.09 -0.20 11.46
CA LEU A 342 -14.36 0.81 12.48
C LEU A 342 -13.03 1.39 12.93
N GLY A 343 -12.59 2.47 12.30
CA GLY A 343 -11.91 3.51 13.04
C GLY A 343 -12.89 3.97 14.11
N LYS A 344 -12.60 3.65 15.38
CA LYS A 344 -13.16 4.47 16.45
C LYS A 344 -12.43 5.79 16.47
#